data_AF-A0AA39NUV3-F1
#
_entry.id   AF-A0AA39NUV3-F1
#
_cell.length_a   1.000
_cell.length_b   1.000
_cell.length_c   1.000
_cell.angle_alpha   90.00
_cell.angle_beta   90.00
_cell.angle_gamma   90.00
#
_symmetry.space_group_name_H-M   'P 1'
#
loop_
_entity.id
_entity.type
_entity.pdbx_description
1 polymer ?
#
loop_
_entity_poly.entity_id
_entity_poly.type
_entity_poly.pdbx_seq_one_letter_code
_entity_poly.pdbx_strand_id
1 'polypeptide(L)'
;MNIEDMHEILWKLSELGFRLEILFVDSHLRVIENDSALRRHQKHLEYCFLRGPYDWCWIVELVEAHHSLTESSWMCQAPYVSSLRHVMSTWRNCLQSIWDEKDRYMEDILTSLQWDMALFYCESFYVAFGWAPTLPFELGHIPDVDAEYPEHAASLTKSAGYYHDVTDWEASY
;
A
#
# COMPACT_ATOMS: atom_id res chain seq x y z
N MET A 1 7.37 12.83 27.09
CA MET A 1 7.39 11.80 26.04
C MET A 1 7.37 10.45 26.75
N ASN A 2 6.20 9.82 26.79
CA ASN A 2 6.05 8.46 27.31
C ASN A 2 6.48 7.46 26.20
N ILE A 3 6.39 6.16 26.48
CA ILE A 3 6.78 5.11 25.52
C ILE A 3 5.83 5.08 24.31
N GLU A 4 4.55 5.37 24.51
CA GLU A 4 3.54 5.40 23.46
C GLU A 4 3.83 6.54 22.45
N ASP A 5 4.14 7.74 22.94
CA ASP A 5 4.58 8.89 22.13
C ASP A 5 5.80 8.52 21.27
N MET A 6 6.75 7.77 21.82
CA MET A 6 7.94 7.32 21.07
C MET A 6 7.55 6.34 19.96
N HIS A 7 6.68 5.38 20.24
CA HIS A 7 6.21 4.42 19.22
C HIS A 7 5.42 5.12 18.12
N GLU A 8 4.58 6.09 18.45
CA GLU A 8 3.83 6.90 17.47
C GLU A 8 4.76 7.73 16.57
N ILE A 9 5.80 8.34 17.14
CA ILE A 9 6.80 9.10 16.37
C ILE A 9 7.57 8.15 15.44
N LEU A 10 8.04 7.01 15.96
CA LEU A 10 8.77 6.03 15.16
C LEU A 10 7.90 5.46 14.04
N TRP A 11 6.63 5.20 14.33
CA TRP A 11 5.67 4.72 13.35
C TRP A 11 5.47 5.74 12.23
N LYS A 12 5.20 7.01 12.57
CA LYS A 12 5.07 8.09 11.56
C LYS A 12 6.31 8.24 10.69
N LEU A 13 7.50 8.20 11.29
CA LEU A 13 8.76 8.34 10.56
C LEU A 13 8.99 7.14 9.64
N SER A 14 8.66 5.93 10.09
CA SER A 14 8.78 4.71 9.29
C SER A 14 7.80 4.69 8.13
N GLU A 15 6.54 5.04 8.38
CA GLU A 15 5.50 5.14 7.36
C GLU A 15 5.85 6.22 6.34
N LEU A 16 6.30 7.40 6.78
CA LEU A 16 6.76 8.46 5.89
C LEU A 16 7.96 8.00 5.04
N GLY A 17 8.94 7.36 5.66
CA GLY A 17 10.11 6.80 4.99
C GLY A 17 9.69 5.82 3.90
N PHE A 18 8.87 4.84 4.27
CA PHE A 18 8.36 3.83 3.35
C PHE A 18 7.59 4.44 2.16
N ARG A 19 6.68 5.40 2.40
CA ARG A 19 5.93 6.11 1.33
C ARG A 19 6.87 6.79 0.34
N LEU A 20 7.87 7.53 0.84
CA LEU A 20 8.83 8.22 0.00
C LEU A 20 9.69 7.23 -0.80
N GLU A 21 10.16 6.17 -0.16
CA GLU A 21 10.96 5.13 -0.80
C GLU A 21 10.20 4.43 -1.92
N ILE A 22 8.93 4.05 -1.71
CA ILE A 22 8.07 3.47 -2.75
C ILE A 22 7.93 4.44 -3.93
N LEU A 23 7.68 5.72 -3.68
CA LEU A 23 7.56 6.72 -4.75
C LEU A 23 8.88 6.89 -5.54
N PHE A 24 10.02 6.84 -4.86
CA PHE A 24 11.33 6.89 -5.53
C PHE A 24 11.59 5.64 -6.38
N VAL A 25 11.35 4.44 -5.84
CA VAL A 25 11.48 3.19 -6.60
C VAL A 25 10.55 3.18 -7.80
N ASP A 26 9.28 3.57 -7.60
CA ASP A 26 8.29 3.66 -8.67
C ASP A 26 8.78 4.57 -9.79
N SER A 27 9.23 5.79 -9.44
CA SER A 27 9.74 6.74 -10.43
C SER A 27 10.93 6.21 -11.24
N HIS A 28 11.74 5.32 -10.64
CA HIS A 28 12.93 4.76 -11.25
C HIS A 28 12.63 3.54 -12.13
N LEU A 29 11.75 2.65 -11.67
CA LEU A 29 11.50 1.34 -12.28
C LEU A 29 10.27 1.29 -13.17
N ARG A 30 9.32 2.21 -13.04
CA ARG A 30 8.06 2.19 -13.78
C ARG A 30 8.26 2.21 -15.29
N VAL A 31 7.52 1.34 -15.97
CA VAL A 31 7.42 1.27 -17.44
C VAL A 31 5.95 1.40 -17.82
N ILE A 32 5.56 2.60 -18.22
CA ILE A 32 4.20 2.90 -18.68
C ILE A 32 4.29 3.61 -20.02
N GLU A 33 3.61 3.05 -21.03
CA GLU A 33 3.72 3.52 -22.41
C GLU A 33 2.60 4.50 -22.81
N ASN A 34 1.50 4.56 -22.06
CA ASN A 34 0.34 5.38 -22.42
C ASN A 34 -0.26 6.16 -21.22
N ASP A 35 -0.93 7.26 -21.55
CA ASP A 35 -1.49 8.19 -20.55
C ASP A 35 -2.63 7.57 -19.73
N SER A 36 -3.38 6.62 -20.27
CA SER A 36 -4.49 5.97 -19.55
C SER A 36 -3.97 5.04 -18.46
N ALA A 37 -2.95 4.22 -18.75
CA ALA A 37 -2.28 3.40 -17.76
C ALA A 37 -1.56 4.25 -16.72
N LEU A 38 -0.99 5.40 -17.11
CA LEU A 38 -0.37 6.33 -16.15
C LEU A 38 -1.39 6.88 -15.14
N ARG A 39 -2.59 7.27 -15.60
CA ARG A 39 -3.66 7.72 -14.70
C ARG A 39 -4.14 6.60 -13.78
N ARG A 40 -4.27 5.37 -14.29
CA ARG A 40 -4.67 4.21 -13.46
C ARG A 40 -3.62 3.96 -12.38
N HIS A 41 -2.34 3.97 -12.77
CA HIS A 41 -1.21 3.83 -11.85
C HIS A 41 -1.21 4.90 -10.75
N GLN A 42 -1.44 6.16 -11.10
CA GLN A 42 -1.55 7.26 -10.14
C GLN A 42 -2.70 7.05 -9.15
N LYS A 43 -3.87 6.59 -9.62
CA LYS A 43 -5.01 6.27 -8.74
C LYS A 43 -4.67 5.18 -7.73
N HIS A 44 -3.97 4.11 -8.12
CA HIS A 44 -3.55 3.08 -7.18
C HIS A 44 -2.53 3.60 -6.16
N LEU A 45 -1.58 4.44 -6.58
CA LEU A 45 -0.66 5.12 -5.66
C LEU A 45 -1.40 6.03 -4.67
N GLU A 46 -2.35 6.83 -5.16
CA GLU A 46 -3.20 7.71 -4.35
C GLU A 46 -4.07 6.93 -3.35
N TYR A 47 -4.54 5.75 -3.76
CA TYR A 47 -5.33 4.87 -2.90
C TYR A 47 -4.48 4.25 -1.79
N CYS A 48 -3.24 3.86 -2.08
CA CYS A 48 -2.31 3.35 -1.07
C CYS A 48 -1.80 4.43 -0.12
N PHE A 49 -1.53 5.62 -0.65
CA PHE A 49 -0.93 6.73 0.07
C PHE A 49 -1.82 7.95 -0.15
N LEU A 50 -2.80 8.11 0.73
CA LEU A 50 -3.75 9.23 0.68
C LEU A 50 -3.01 10.53 0.41
N ARG A 51 -3.19 11.06 -0.80
CA ARG A 51 -2.78 12.42 -1.12
C ARG A 51 -3.85 13.31 -0.55
N GLY A 52 -3.54 13.94 0.59
CA GLY A 52 -4.42 14.96 1.17
C GLY A 52 -4.76 16.06 0.14
N PRO A 53 -5.66 17.00 0.46
CA PRO A 53 -6.16 18.02 -0.48
C PRO A 53 -5.07 18.93 -1.11
N TYR A 54 -3.82 18.82 -0.66
CA TYR A 54 -2.65 19.53 -1.19
C TYR A 54 -1.64 18.63 -1.93
N ASP A 55 -1.95 17.35 -2.17
CA ASP A 55 -1.09 16.37 -2.86
C ASP A 55 0.18 15.98 -2.08
N TRP A 56 0.11 16.02 -0.74
CA TRP A 56 1.27 15.82 0.13
C TRP A 56 1.34 14.39 0.64
N CYS A 57 2.02 13.51 -0.11
CA CYS A 57 2.31 12.14 0.34
C CYS A 57 3.15 12.06 1.64
N TRP A 58 3.65 13.20 2.12
CA TRP A 58 4.45 13.34 3.34
C TRP A 58 3.65 13.67 4.60
N ILE A 59 2.33 13.86 4.50
CA ILE A 59 1.48 13.91 5.69
C ILE A 59 1.10 12.48 6.04
N VAL A 60 1.51 12.04 7.23
CA VAL A 60 1.11 10.77 7.83
C VAL A 60 0.37 11.09 9.13
N GLU A 61 -0.93 10.82 9.15
CA GLU A 61 -1.78 11.04 10.31
C GLU A 61 -1.86 9.77 11.16
N LEU A 62 -1.97 9.91 12.49
CA LEU A 62 -2.08 8.74 13.39
C LEU A 62 -3.36 7.94 13.16
N VAL A 63 -4.41 8.59 12.66
CA VAL A 63 -5.66 7.92 12.30
C VAL A 63 -5.46 6.89 11.18
N GLU A 64 -4.39 7.01 10.39
CA GLU A 64 -4.06 6.07 9.31
C GLU A 64 -3.33 4.81 9.80
N ALA A 65 -2.92 4.74 11.08
CA ALA A 65 -2.13 3.63 11.61
C ALA A 65 -2.81 2.25 11.49
N HIS A 66 -4.14 2.26 11.49
CA HIS A 66 -5.01 1.07 11.37
C HIS A 66 -5.76 1.03 10.01
N HIS A 67 -5.27 1.78 9.03
CA HIS A 67 -5.84 1.87 7.68
C HIS A 67 -4.74 1.80 6.62
N SER A 68 -3.87 0.80 6.75
CA SER A 68 -2.68 0.67 5.92
C SER A 68 -2.35 -0.79 5.62
N LEU A 69 -1.20 -1.00 4.98
CA LEU A 69 -0.63 -2.33 4.73
C LEU A 69 -0.30 -3.11 6.01
N THR A 70 -0.32 -2.47 7.18
CA THR A 70 0.00 -3.09 8.48
C THR A 70 -1.24 -3.45 9.30
N GLU A 71 -2.44 -3.34 8.73
CA GLU A 71 -3.71 -3.57 9.44
C GLU A 71 -3.92 -5.03 9.86
N SER A 72 -4.29 -5.32 11.10
CA SER A 72 -4.38 -6.72 11.58
C SER A 72 -5.35 -7.62 10.79
N SER A 73 -6.41 -7.04 10.21
CA SER A 73 -7.40 -7.76 9.41
C SER A 73 -6.96 -7.89 7.95
N TRP A 74 -6.72 -9.11 7.47
CA TRP A 74 -6.35 -9.36 6.07
C TRP A 74 -7.38 -8.81 5.08
N MET A 75 -8.67 -8.81 5.43
CA MET A 75 -9.73 -8.25 4.58
C MET A 75 -9.62 -6.72 4.46
N CYS A 76 -9.17 -6.04 5.51
CA CYS A 76 -8.92 -4.60 5.48
C CYS A 76 -7.61 -4.26 4.78
N GLN A 77 -6.59 -5.13 4.86
CA GLN A 77 -5.34 -4.98 4.11
C GLN A 77 -5.52 -5.23 2.60
N ALA A 78 -6.39 -6.18 2.21
CA ALA A 78 -6.48 -6.68 0.84
C ALA A 78 -6.62 -5.58 -0.24
N PRO A 79 -7.43 -4.52 -0.05
CA PRO A 79 -7.52 -3.42 -1.03
C PRO A 79 -6.19 -2.66 -1.22
N TYR A 80 -5.45 -2.43 -0.14
CA TYR A 80 -4.15 -1.74 -0.18
C TYR A 80 -3.09 -2.60 -0.84
N VAL A 81 -3.06 -3.89 -0.51
CA VAL A 81 -2.15 -4.87 -1.13
C VAL A 81 -2.44 -4.97 -2.62
N SER A 82 -3.71 -5.08 -3.00
CA SER A 82 -4.11 -5.18 -4.42
C SER A 82 -3.74 -3.92 -5.18
N SER A 83 -4.00 -2.72 -4.63
CA SER A 83 -3.59 -1.47 -5.26
C SER A 83 -2.07 -1.34 -5.38
N LEU A 84 -1.32 -1.66 -4.33
CA LEU A 84 0.15 -1.59 -4.39
C LEU A 84 0.73 -2.64 -5.35
N ARG A 85 0.10 -3.81 -5.46
CA ARG A 85 0.44 -4.84 -6.43
C ARG A 85 0.30 -4.30 -7.86
N HIS A 86 -0.80 -3.61 -8.18
CA HIS A 86 -0.99 -2.96 -9.48
C HIS A 86 0.13 -1.94 -9.78
N VAL A 87 0.53 -1.13 -8.79
CA VAL A 87 1.68 -0.21 -8.93
C VAL A 87 2.97 -0.98 -9.25
N MET A 88 3.30 -1.99 -8.44
CA MET A 88 4.54 -2.78 -8.58
C MET A 88 4.57 -3.61 -9.85
N SER A 89 3.40 -4.00 -10.38
CA SER A 89 3.28 -4.74 -11.65
C SER A 89 3.86 -4.00 -12.85
N THR A 90 3.89 -2.66 -12.79
CA THR A 90 4.43 -1.80 -13.85
C THR A 90 5.95 -1.63 -13.77
N TRP A 91 6.59 -2.15 -12.73
CA TRP A 91 8.03 -2.02 -12.53
C TRP A 91 8.81 -2.97 -13.44
N ARG A 92 9.99 -2.54 -13.90
CA ARG A 92 10.89 -3.41 -14.67
C ARG A 92 11.24 -4.66 -13.87
N ASN A 93 11.27 -5.80 -14.56
CA ASN A 93 11.60 -7.11 -14.00
C ASN A 93 10.67 -7.56 -12.86
N CYS A 94 9.41 -7.12 -12.87
CA CYS A 94 8.41 -7.55 -11.91
C CYS A 94 8.26 -9.09 -11.89
N LEU A 95 8.15 -9.67 -10.68
CA LEU A 95 7.95 -11.10 -10.48
C LEU A 95 6.60 -11.56 -11.00
N GLN A 96 6.55 -12.77 -11.55
CA GLN A 96 5.31 -13.36 -12.06
C GLN A 96 4.21 -13.42 -11.01
N SER A 97 4.53 -13.73 -9.76
CA SER A 97 3.53 -13.76 -8.70
C SER A 97 2.87 -12.42 -8.40
N ILE A 98 3.49 -11.29 -8.76
CA ILE A 98 2.98 -9.93 -8.54
C ILE A 98 2.13 -9.46 -9.72
N TRP A 99 2.49 -9.78 -10.95
CA TRP A 99 1.70 -9.37 -12.12
C TRP A 99 0.62 -10.37 -12.56
N ASP A 100 0.66 -11.63 -12.11
CA ASP A 100 -0.34 -12.67 -12.44
C ASP A 100 -1.69 -12.38 -11.80
N GLU A 101 -2.65 -11.94 -12.60
CA GLU A 101 -3.95 -11.42 -12.17
C GLU A 101 -4.79 -12.50 -11.46
N LYS A 102 -5.37 -12.14 -10.31
CA LYS A 102 -6.23 -13.04 -9.54
C LYS A 102 -7.53 -12.33 -9.18
N ASP A 103 -8.64 -12.87 -9.67
CA ASP A 103 -9.99 -12.34 -9.40
C ASP A 103 -10.41 -12.46 -7.93
N ARG A 104 -9.73 -13.34 -7.17
CA ARG A 104 -10.10 -13.70 -5.79
C ARG A 104 -8.87 -13.98 -4.95
N TYR A 105 -8.87 -13.43 -3.75
CA TYR A 105 -7.85 -13.66 -2.74
C TYR A 105 -8.45 -14.36 -1.52
N MET A 106 -7.78 -15.42 -1.10
CA MET A 106 -7.88 -15.98 0.24
C MET A 106 -6.72 -15.43 1.09
N GLU A 107 -6.85 -15.51 2.40
CA GLU A 107 -5.86 -14.99 3.36
C GLU A 107 -4.44 -15.52 3.11
N ASP A 108 -4.28 -16.82 2.86
CA ASP A 108 -3.00 -17.48 2.57
C ASP A 108 -2.38 -17.00 1.26
N ILE A 109 -3.22 -16.82 0.23
CA ILE A 109 -2.81 -16.29 -1.08
C ILE A 109 -2.37 -14.83 -0.94
N LEU A 110 -3.12 -14.02 -0.20
CA LEU A 110 -2.81 -12.61 0.03
C LEU A 110 -1.51 -12.46 0.83
N THR A 111 -1.33 -13.28 1.88
CA THR A 111 -0.11 -13.30 2.70
C THR A 111 1.11 -13.68 1.86
N SER A 112 0.97 -14.69 0.99
CA SER A 112 2.05 -15.10 0.09
C SER A 112 2.39 -14.00 -0.94
N LEU A 113 1.37 -13.32 -1.47
CA LEU A 113 1.54 -12.19 -2.38
C LEU A 113 2.25 -11.02 -1.68
N GLN A 114 1.81 -10.64 -0.47
CA GLN A 114 2.46 -9.60 0.34
C GLN A 114 3.94 -9.91 0.58
N TRP A 115 4.25 -11.17 0.88
CA TRP A 115 5.63 -11.62 1.08
C TRP A 115 6.47 -11.46 -0.19
N ASP A 116 5.97 -11.91 -1.33
CA ASP A 116 6.64 -11.75 -2.62
C ASP A 116 6.83 -10.28 -3.00
N MET A 117 5.82 -9.44 -2.75
CA MET A 117 5.91 -7.99 -2.92
C MET A 117 6.98 -7.38 -2.02
N ALA A 118 7.02 -7.75 -0.74
CA ALA A 118 8.00 -7.23 0.20
C ALA A 118 9.44 -7.61 -0.21
N LEU A 119 9.66 -8.86 -0.64
CA LEU A 119 10.95 -9.30 -1.16
C LEU A 119 11.35 -8.53 -2.42
N PHE A 120 10.44 -8.42 -3.40
CA PHE A 120 10.71 -7.69 -4.63
C PHE A 120 10.98 -6.21 -4.38
N TYR A 121 10.24 -5.58 -3.46
CA TYR A 121 10.50 -4.21 -3.03
C TYR A 121 11.90 -4.07 -2.43
N CYS A 122 12.27 -4.94 -1.49
CA CYS A 122 13.57 -4.88 -0.84
C CYS A 122 14.73 -5.03 -1.82
N GLU A 123 14.64 -6.01 -2.72
CA GLU A 123 15.64 -6.22 -3.76
C GLU A 123 15.70 -5.03 -4.72
N SER A 124 14.55 -4.55 -5.21
CA SER A 124 14.46 -3.41 -6.11
C SER A 124 15.07 -2.15 -5.51
N PHE A 125 14.73 -1.84 -4.24
CA PHE A 125 15.25 -0.68 -3.54
C PHE A 125 16.76 -0.80 -3.31
N TYR A 126 17.23 -1.96 -2.83
CA TYR A 126 18.65 -2.18 -2.57
C TYR A 126 19.48 -2.07 -3.85
N VAL A 127 19.02 -2.65 -4.96
CA VAL A 127 19.70 -2.57 -6.25
C VAL A 127 19.73 -1.13 -6.78
N ALA A 128 18.66 -0.35 -6.59
CA ALA A 128 18.58 1.03 -7.06
C ALA A 128 19.41 2.02 -6.21
N PHE A 129 19.43 1.85 -4.89
CA PHE A 129 19.95 2.87 -3.96
C PHE A 129 21.12 2.40 -3.07
N GLY A 130 21.40 1.10 -3.00
CA GLY A 130 22.60 0.55 -2.32
C GLY A 130 22.49 0.41 -0.80
N TRP A 131 21.29 0.49 -0.23
CA TRP A 131 21.02 0.38 1.21
C TRP A 131 19.69 -0.31 1.48
N ALA A 132 19.49 -0.77 2.71
CA ALA A 132 18.26 -1.45 3.11
C ALA A 132 17.08 -0.46 3.14
N PRO A 133 15.89 -0.84 2.64
CA PRO A 133 14.71 -0.01 2.72
C PRO A 133 14.15 0.05 4.14
N THR A 134 13.30 1.05 4.37
CA THR A 134 12.37 1.13 5.47
C THR A 134 11.22 0.16 5.26
N LEU A 135 10.91 -0.63 6.29
CA LEU A 135 9.73 -1.50 6.30
C LEU A 135 8.65 -0.85 7.18
N PRO A 136 7.40 -0.81 6.73
CA PRO A 136 6.30 -0.36 7.58
C PRO A 136 6.11 -1.36 8.73
N PHE A 137 5.68 -0.87 9.88
CA PHE A 137 5.38 -1.72 11.04
C PHE A 137 4.08 -1.29 11.69
N GLU A 138 3.42 -2.23 12.37
CA GLU A 138 2.13 -2.01 13.02
C GLU A 138 2.29 -1.22 14.33
N LEU A 139 1.43 -0.22 14.53
CA LEU A 139 1.33 0.46 15.82
C LEU A 139 0.52 -0.41 16.78
N GLY A 140 1.17 -0.97 17.79
CA GLY A 140 0.55 -1.95 18.70
C GLY A 140 -0.53 -1.41 19.64
N HIS A 141 -0.86 -0.12 19.57
CA HIS A 141 -1.94 0.51 20.33
C HIS A 141 -2.84 1.36 19.42
N ILE A 142 -4.08 1.56 19.86
CA ILE A 142 -5.01 2.48 19.18
C ILE A 142 -4.68 3.90 19.65
N PRO A 143 -4.26 4.81 18.76
CA PRO A 143 -3.92 6.17 19.15
C PRO A 143 -5.20 6.92 19.57
N ASP A 144 -5.09 7.76 20.59
CA ASP A 144 -6.19 8.60 21.09
C ASP A 144 -6.37 9.83 20.19
N VAL A 145 -7.10 9.67 19.09
CA VAL A 145 -7.32 10.71 18.08
C VAL A 145 -8.82 10.98 17.91
N ASP A 146 -9.23 12.24 18.11
CA ASP A 146 -10.58 12.74 17.79
C ASP A 146 -10.74 12.95 16.27
N ALA A 147 -10.62 11.88 15.48
CA ALA A 147 -10.76 11.93 14.03
C ALA A 147 -11.84 10.97 13.55
N GLU A 148 -12.69 11.44 12.63
CA GLU A 148 -13.57 10.59 11.84
C GLU A 148 -12.69 9.74 10.93
N TYR A 149 -12.77 8.42 11.08
CA TYR A 149 -12.03 7.49 10.25
C TYR A 149 -12.44 7.65 8.79
N PRO A 150 -11.49 7.75 7.83
CA PRO A 150 -11.85 7.76 6.43
C PRO A 150 -12.57 6.45 6.11
N GLU A 151 -13.83 6.55 5.70
CA GLU A 151 -14.59 5.42 5.15
C GLU A 151 -13.93 5.02 3.82
N HIS A 152 -12.84 4.26 3.87
CA HIS A 152 -12.43 3.49 2.72
C HIS A 152 -13.53 2.47 2.51
N ALA A 153 -14.24 2.62 1.39
CA ALA A 153 -15.36 1.78 1.01
C ALA A 153 -14.94 0.31 1.05
N ALA A 154 -15.15 -0.35 2.19
CA ALA A 154 -15.32 -1.79 2.31
C ALA A 154 -16.68 -2.14 1.69
N SER A 155 -16.88 -1.70 0.45
CA SER A 155 -17.98 -2.12 -0.38
C SER A 155 -17.56 -3.42 -1.02
N LEU A 156 -18.19 -4.49 -0.51
CA LEU A 156 -18.37 -5.81 -1.13
C LEU A 156 -17.27 -6.83 -0.80
N THR A 157 -17.58 -8.03 -0.30
CA THR A 157 -18.70 -8.91 -0.66
C THR A 157 -19.33 -9.67 0.51
N LYS A 158 -20.66 -9.85 0.45
CA LYS A 158 -21.51 -10.72 1.31
C LYS A 158 -21.25 -12.23 1.10
N SER A 159 -19.99 -12.64 0.99
CA SER A 159 -19.61 -14.03 0.74
C SER A 159 -18.49 -14.43 1.69
N ALA A 160 -18.71 -15.46 2.51
CA ALA A 160 -17.75 -15.88 3.51
C ALA A 160 -16.44 -16.41 2.85
N GLY A 161 -15.31 -15.75 3.14
CA GLY A 161 -13.97 -16.32 3.00
C GLY A 161 -13.08 -15.86 1.84
N TYR A 162 -13.49 -14.89 1.02
CA TYR A 162 -12.67 -14.37 -0.08
C TYR A 162 -12.83 -12.86 -0.28
N TYR A 163 -11.74 -12.19 -0.67
CA TYR A 163 -11.73 -10.82 -1.17
C TYR A 163 -11.75 -10.84 -2.70
N HIS A 164 -12.60 -10.01 -3.29
CA HIS A 164 -12.59 -9.73 -4.72
C HIS A 164 -11.82 -8.45 -4.94
N ASP A 165 -10.83 -8.47 -5.85
CA ASP A 165 -10.21 -7.23 -6.28
C ASP A 165 -11.25 -6.38 -7.00
N VAL A 166 -11.68 -5.32 -6.31
CA VAL A 166 -12.60 -4.31 -6.84
C VAL A 166 -11.86 -3.00 -7.13
N THR A 167 -10.54 -3.02 -7.08
CA THR A 167 -9.69 -1.86 -7.37
C THR A 167 -9.52 -1.63 -8.87
N ASP A 168 -10.10 -2.49 -9.71
CA ASP A 168 -10.27 -2.22 -11.14
C ASP A 168 -11.17 -1.01 -11.35
N TRP A 169 -10.54 0.16 -11.49
CA TRP A 169 -11.20 1.45 -11.66
C TRP A 169 -11.91 1.65 -13.02
N GLU A 170 -12.33 0.58 -13.70
CA GLU A 170 -13.02 0.64 -14.99
C GLU A 170 -14.55 0.68 -14.86
N ALA A 171 -15.09 1.91 -14.94
CA ALA A 171 -16.22 2.33 -15.79
C ALA A 171 -16.95 3.51 -15.14
N SER A 172 -16.41 4.72 -15.34
CA SER A 172 -17.27 5.89 -15.45
C SER A 172 -16.98 6.50 -16.82
N TYR A 173 -17.79 6.08 -17.79
CA TYR A 173 -17.99 6.81 -19.04
C TYR A 173 -18.54 8.21 -18.74
#